data_AF-A0AAC8W1H4-F1
#
_entry.id   AF-A0AAC8W1H4-F1
#
_cell.length_a   1.000
_cell.length_b   1.000
_cell.length_c   1.000
_cell.angle_alpha   90.00
_cell.angle_beta   90.00
_cell.angle_gamma   90.00
#
_symmetry.space_group_name_H-M   'P 1'
#
loop_
_entity.id
_entity.type
_entity.pdbx_description
1 polymer ?
#
loop_
_entity_poly.entity_id
_entity_poly.type
_entity_poly.pdbx_seq_one_letter_code
_entity_poly.pdbx_strand_id
1 'polypeptide(L)'
;MSPDRPALQPPVPPPVPPPVPVFDPVLVFERNGQPYCCPAADVVEIVEEPALDDPGYAAPLVAAVLSHGGRFIPAIDPAGVFDRPAARRGDAILIQGPLGVVALLADRVVGFRKPDSVAPAPWIPPGRLCRSAATIDGIGRAFLFGADGIGDVPAAAPVAAQVPVPAQSPAGAVATPADAGAMHLVFTIGGRLHAAAYGEVRRILHRQRSFRIPGGTAPVRHAVEVTGAVVPVLDLTGALDRADAAGSTGDRRCDFVVLSCAAGPLALRVDRIERPLALVRDATEPGWFPSPGIAGIARRDDRDYALVTGASLWRDLLDGTAAEAPAR
;
A
#
# COMPACT_ATOMS: atom_id res chain seq x y z
N MET A 1 46.04 62.73 48.99
CA MET A 1 45.72 61.34 48.59
C MET A 1 44.20 61.24 48.51
N SER A 2 43.63 61.47 47.32
CA SER A 2 42.21 61.27 47.10
C SER A 2 41.97 59.77 46.89
N PRO A 3 41.02 59.15 47.61
CA PRO A 3 40.71 57.75 47.42
C PRO A 3 40.05 57.56 46.05
N ASP A 4 40.62 56.64 45.28
CA ASP A 4 40.14 56.21 43.98
C ASP A 4 38.72 55.66 44.12
N ARG A 5 37.76 56.29 43.46
CA ARG A 5 36.33 55.97 43.59
C ARG A 5 36.04 54.85 42.59
N PRO A 6 35.71 53.62 43.03
CA PRO A 6 35.52 52.50 42.12
C PRO A 6 34.39 52.82 41.15
N ALA A 7 34.67 52.67 39.86
CA ALA A 7 33.69 52.87 38.79
C ALA A 7 32.50 51.94 39.03
N LEU A 8 31.30 52.53 39.12
CA LEU A 8 30.04 51.80 39.20
C LEU A 8 29.91 50.91 37.97
N GLN A 9 29.97 49.60 38.19
CA GLN A 9 29.77 48.61 37.14
C GLN A 9 28.33 48.74 36.63
N PRO A 10 28.10 48.89 35.31
CA PRO A 10 26.76 49.05 34.77
C PRO A 10 25.89 47.82 35.11
N PRO A 11 24.59 48.02 35.35
CA PRO A 11 23.68 46.93 35.69
C PRO A 11 23.69 45.88 34.58
N VAL A 12 23.92 44.62 34.95
CA VAL A 12 23.83 43.49 34.03
C VAL A 12 22.39 43.43 33.51
N PRO A 13 22.16 43.48 32.20
CA PRO A 13 20.81 43.37 31.66
C PRO A 13 20.19 42.03 32.09
N PRO A 14 18.88 41.98 32.37
CA PRO A 14 18.22 40.75 32.74
C PRO A 14 18.44 39.70 31.63
N PRO A 15 18.63 38.42 31.99
CA PRO A 15 18.82 37.37 31.00
C PRO A 15 17.63 37.34 30.05
N VAL A 16 17.91 37.37 28.75
CA VAL A 16 16.89 37.20 27.71
C VAL A 16 16.28 35.81 27.89
N PRO A 17 14.94 35.69 28.05
CA PRO A 17 14.33 34.37 28.15
C PRO A 17 14.63 33.59 26.87
N PRO A 18 14.92 32.28 26.99
CA PRO A 18 15.18 31.45 25.82
C PRO A 18 13.96 31.51 24.87
N PRO A 19 14.18 31.47 23.54
CA PRO A 19 13.08 31.46 22.59
C PRO A 19 12.17 30.27 22.88
N VAL A 20 10.87 30.54 22.98
CA VAL A 20 9.87 29.49 23.19
C VAL A 20 9.85 28.64 21.92
N PRO A 21 10.06 27.31 22.03
CA PRO A 21 10.00 26.43 20.87
C PRO A 21 8.62 26.53 20.23
N VAL A 22 8.58 26.75 18.92
CA VAL A 22 7.34 26.77 18.15
C VAL A 22 7.12 25.36 17.63
N PHE A 23 6.06 24.72 18.12
CA PHE A 23 5.63 23.40 17.63
C PHE A 23 4.58 23.57 16.53
N ASP A 24 4.69 22.74 15.50
CA ASP A 24 3.69 22.65 14.44
C ASP A 24 2.35 22.14 14.98
N PRO A 25 1.22 22.57 14.39
CA PRO A 25 -0.09 22.09 14.79
C PRO A 25 -0.21 20.58 14.57
N VAL A 26 -0.99 19.93 15.43
CA VAL A 26 -1.28 18.49 15.39
C VAL A 26 -2.79 18.26 15.33
N LEU A 27 -3.22 17.21 14.64
CA LEU A 27 -4.58 16.71 14.74
C LEU A 27 -4.66 15.77 15.94
N VAL A 28 -5.55 16.06 16.89
CA VAL A 28 -5.78 15.23 18.08
C VAL A 28 -7.01 14.36 17.89
N PHE A 29 -6.91 13.11 18.32
CA PHE A 29 -7.99 12.13 18.27
C PHE A 29 -7.87 11.15 19.43
N GLU A 30 -8.95 10.44 19.71
CA GLU A 30 -9.04 9.45 20.78
C GLU A 30 -9.20 8.05 20.21
N ARG A 31 -8.58 7.09 20.86
CA ARG A 31 -8.78 5.67 20.61
C ARG A 31 -8.76 4.90 21.93
N ASN A 32 -9.83 4.18 22.25
CA ASN A 32 -10.06 3.52 23.53
C ASN A 32 -9.85 4.45 24.74
N GLY A 33 -10.37 5.68 24.65
CA GLY A 33 -10.24 6.72 25.68
C GLY A 33 -8.82 7.26 25.87
N GLN A 34 -7.85 6.83 25.06
CA GLN A 34 -6.49 7.33 25.08
C GLN A 34 -6.31 8.40 23.99
N PRO A 35 -5.78 9.59 24.31
CA PRO A 35 -5.45 10.59 23.32
C PRO A 35 -4.19 10.24 22.52
N TYR A 36 -4.29 10.47 21.21
CA TYR A 36 -3.24 10.36 20.22
C TYR A 36 -3.23 11.62 19.36
N CYS A 37 -2.13 11.86 18.65
CA CYS A 37 -2.05 12.94 17.69
C CYS A 37 -1.13 12.61 16.52
N CYS A 38 -1.27 13.34 15.43
CA CYS A 38 -0.36 13.32 14.28
C CYS A 38 -0.12 14.75 13.78
N PRO A 39 1.02 15.05 13.13
CA PRO A 39 1.27 16.35 12.53
C PRO A 39 0.14 16.73 11.57
N ALA A 40 -0.38 17.95 11.70
CA ALA A 40 -1.47 18.42 10.84
C ALA A 40 -1.05 18.46 9.37
N ALA A 41 0.24 18.71 9.10
CA ALA A 41 0.82 18.73 7.76
C ALA A 41 0.80 17.35 7.06
N ASP A 42 0.73 16.26 7.83
CA ASP A 42 0.71 14.90 7.28
C ASP A 42 -0.72 14.41 7.01
N VAL A 43 -1.76 15.09 7.52
CA VAL A 43 -3.15 14.68 7.34
C VAL A 43 -3.61 14.95 5.92
N VAL A 44 -4.04 13.89 5.24
CA VAL A 44 -4.60 13.95 3.88
C VAL A 44 -6.10 14.15 3.94
N GLU A 45 -6.80 13.30 4.71
CA GLU A 45 -8.27 13.27 4.77
C GLU A 45 -8.72 12.52 6.03
N ILE A 46 -9.96 12.76 6.47
CA ILE A 46 -10.63 11.97 7.50
C ILE A 46 -11.82 11.30 6.83
N VAL A 47 -11.84 9.96 6.85
CA VAL A 47 -12.94 9.16 6.31
C VAL A 47 -13.78 8.69 7.50
N GLU A 48 -15.04 9.13 7.55
CA GLU A 48 -15.99 8.75 8.60
C GLU A 48 -16.47 7.31 8.38
N GLU A 49 -16.37 6.49 9.43
CA GLU A 49 -16.83 5.08 9.46
C GLU A 49 -16.61 4.28 8.15
N PRO A 50 -15.37 4.17 7.63
CA PRO A 50 -15.13 3.45 6.39
C PRO A 50 -15.43 1.96 6.55
N ALA A 51 -15.70 1.30 5.42
CA ALA A 51 -15.70 -0.16 5.36
C ALA A 51 -14.27 -0.69 5.61
N LEU A 52 -14.11 -1.45 6.68
CA LEU A 52 -12.85 -2.04 7.13
C LEU A 52 -12.92 -3.56 7.04
N ASP A 53 -11.96 -4.20 6.37
CA ASP A 53 -11.83 -5.67 6.38
C ASP A 53 -10.59 -6.14 7.13
N ASP A 54 -10.60 -7.44 7.41
CA ASP A 54 -9.44 -8.18 7.85
C ASP A 54 -8.28 -8.05 6.84
N PRO A 55 -7.07 -7.64 7.27
CA PRO A 55 -5.91 -7.74 6.40
C PRO A 55 -5.61 -9.20 6.02
N GLY A 56 -6.17 -10.19 6.72
CA GLY A 56 -6.03 -11.63 6.45
C GLY A 56 -4.62 -12.20 6.61
N TYR A 57 -3.69 -11.38 7.12
CA TYR A 57 -2.41 -11.78 7.66
C TYR A 57 -2.18 -11.07 9.00
N ALA A 58 -1.42 -11.72 9.88
CA ALA A 58 -0.99 -11.11 11.12
C ALA A 58 0.18 -10.17 10.83
N ALA A 59 -0.11 -8.93 10.38
CA ALA A 59 0.88 -7.87 10.42
C ALA A 59 0.86 -7.23 11.81
N PRO A 60 2.02 -7.04 12.45
CA PRO A 60 2.10 -6.16 13.60
C PRO A 60 1.49 -4.80 13.24
N LEU A 61 0.55 -4.33 14.08
CA LEU A 61 -0.04 -2.99 14.04
C LEU A 61 -1.08 -2.73 12.92
N VAL A 62 -1.13 -3.52 11.84
CA VAL A 62 -2.18 -3.40 10.83
C VAL A 62 -3.45 -4.10 11.32
N ALA A 63 -4.45 -3.30 11.65
CA ALA A 63 -5.73 -3.75 12.19
C ALA A 63 -6.73 -4.13 11.10
N ALA A 64 -6.70 -3.38 10.00
CA ALA A 64 -7.61 -3.50 8.88
C ALA A 64 -6.97 -2.99 7.58
N VAL A 65 -7.68 -3.19 6.47
CA VAL A 65 -7.44 -2.49 5.20
C VAL A 65 -8.73 -1.79 4.81
N LEU A 66 -8.64 -0.62 4.18
CA LEU A 66 -9.77 0.08 3.58
C LEU A 66 -9.49 0.42 2.11
N SER A 67 -10.54 0.49 1.30
CA SER A 67 -10.47 0.96 -0.09
C SER A 67 -10.87 2.43 -0.14
N HIS A 68 -9.98 3.30 -0.59
CA HIS A 68 -10.25 4.74 -0.71
C HIS A 68 -9.53 5.33 -1.92
N GLY A 69 -10.26 6.09 -2.75
CA GLY A 69 -9.70 6.68 -3.98
C GLY A 69 -9.10 5.66 -4.94
N GLY A 70 -9.65 4.44 -5.02
CA GLY A 70 -9.13 3.35 -5.85
C GLY A 70 -7.82 2.73 -5.34
N ARG A 71 -7.44 3.00 -4.08
CA ARG A 71 -6.22 2.49 -3.44
C ARG A 71 -6.57 1.67 -2.21
N PHE A 72 -5.72 0.69 -1.90
CA PHE A 72 -5.80 -0.06 -0.64
C PHE A 72 -4.91 0.59 0.39
N ILE A 73 -5.55 1.14 1.43
CA ILE A 73 -4.86 1.85 2.50
C ILE A 73 -4.85 0.94 3.74
N PRO A 74 -3.66 0.57 4.24
CA PRO A 74 -3.57 -0.19 5.48
C PRO A 74 -3.98 0.71 6.64
N ALA A 75 -4.86 0.19 7.49
CA ALA A 75 -5.38 0.87 8.66
C ALA A 75 -4.74 0.30 9.93
N ILE A 76 -4.12 1.19 10.68
CA ILE A 76 -3.44 0.92 11.93
C ILE A 76 -4.41 1.19 13.07
N ASP A 77 -4.45 0.32 14.07
CA ASP A 77 -5.07 0.64 15.35
C ASP A 77 -4.00 1.13 16.34
N PRO A 78 -3.98 2.43 16.68
CA PRO A 78 -3.08 3.00 17.68
C PRO A 78 -3.07 2.27 19.04
N ALA A 79 -4.18 1.62 19.40
CA ALA A 79 -4.26 0.84 20.63
C ALA A 79 -3.33 -0.38 20.60
N GLY A 80 -3.04 -0.93 19.42
CA GLY A 80 -2.14 -2.06 19.22
C GLY A 80 -0.68 -1.76 19.59
N VAL A 81 -0.29 -0.48 19.70
CA VAL A 81 1.02 -0.08 20.25
C VAL A 81 1.20 -0.56 21.69
N PHE A 82 0.10 -0.71 22.44
CA PHE A 82 0.08 -1.13 23.84
C PHE A 82 -0.46 -2.56 24.01
N ASP A 83 -0.28 -3.40 22.98
CA ASP A 83 -0.69 -4.81 22.96
C ASP A 83 -2.18 -5.03 23.25
N ARG A 84 -3.01 -4.00 23.02
CA ARG A 84 -4.46 -4.13 23.07
C ARG A 84 -4.94 -4.81 21.79
N PRO A 85 -6.01 -5.64 21.88
CA PRO A 85 -6.64 -6.20 20.70
C PRO A 85 -7.06 -5.08 19.75
N ALA A 86 -6.72 -5.22 18.47
CA ALA A 86 -7.13 -4.28 17.45
C ALA A 86 -8.66 -4.31 17.28
N ALA A 87 -9.29 -3.14 17.18
CA ALA A 87 -10.70 -3.01 16.82
C ALA A 87 -10.83 -2.44 15.39
N ARG A 88 -11.78 -2.95 14.61
CA ARG A 88 -11.99 -2.54 13.22
C ARG A 88 -13.24 -1.66 13.10
N ARG A 89 -13.18 -0.48 13.71
CA ARG A 89 -14.28 0.48 13.74
C ARG A 89 -13.78 1.90 14.01
N GLY A 90 -14.66 2.86 13.77
CA GLY A 90 -14.42 4.28 13.97
C GLY A 90 -13.96 4.98 12.69
N ASP A 91 -13.55 6.23 12.82
CA ASP A 91 -13.04 7.05 11.72
C ASP A 91 -11.64 6.60 11.32
N ALA A 92 -11.29 6.81 10.05
CA ALA A 92 -9.94 6.62 9.54
C ALA A 92 -9.30 7.96 9.17
N ILE A 93 -8.25 8.33 9.89
CA ILE A 93 -7.44 9.51 9.59
C ILE A 93 -6.35 9.09 8.61
N LEU A 94 -6.47 9.49 7.34
CA LEU A 94 -5.49 9.22 6.31
C LEU A 94 -4.32 10.18 6.46
N ILE A 95 -3.11 9.64 6.60
CA ILE A 95 -1.89 10.42 6.74
C ILE A 95 -0.84 10.00 5.71
N GLN A 96 -0.08 10.97 5.22
CA GLN A 96 1.01 10.77 4.28
C GLN A 96 2.28 10.38 5.04
N GLY A 97 2.68 9.11 4.92
CA GLY A 97 3.95 8.60 5.42
C GLY A 97 5.05 8.59 4.35
N PRO A 98 6.30 8.25 4.74
CA PRO A 98 7.43 8.16 3.81
C PRO A 98 7.28 7.04 2.76
N LEU A 99 6.52 5.98 3.08
CA LEU A 99 6.29 4.86 2.17
C LEU A 99 4.94 4.93 1.43
N GLY A 100 4.13 5.97 1.68
CA GLY A 100 2.80 6.10 1.12
C GLY A 100 1.75 6.50 2.16
N VAL A 101 0.47 6.38 1.78
CA VAL A 101 -0.66 6.74 2.66
C VAL A 101 -0.97 5.56 3.59
N VAL A 102 -1.20 5.87 4.86
CA VAL A 102 -1.70 4.93 5.87
C VAL A 102 -2.91 5.54 6.57
N ALA A 103 -3.76 4.71 7.16
CA ALA A 103 -4.91 5.15 7.95
C ALA A 103 -4.67 4.92 9.45
N LEU A 104 -4.98 5.89 10.30
CA LEU A 104 -5.06 5.72 11.75
C LEU A 104 -6.52 5.61 12.17
N LEU A 105 -6.87 4.52 12.86
CA LEU A 105 -8.22 4.35 13.39
C LEU A 105 -8.43 5.21 14.64
N ALA A 106 -9.54 5.94 14.67
CA ALA A 106 -9.96 6.81 15.76
C ALA A 106 -11.40 6.51 16.17
N ASP A 107 -11.67 6.49 17.49
CA ASP A 107 -13.06 6.45 17.97
C ASP A 107 -13.69 7.84 17.90
N ARG A 108 -12.88 8.89 18.01
CA ARG A 108 -13.32 10.28 17.99
C ARG A 108 -12.20 11.21 17.54
N VAL A 109 -12.48 12.09 16.60
CA VAL A 109 -11.60 13.21 16.26
C VAL A 109 -11.89 14.40 17.18
N VAL A 110 -10.86 14.89 17.89
CA VAL A 110 -10.97 16.04 18.82
C VAL A 110 -10.68 17.36 18.09
N GLY A 111 -9.84 17.31 17.05
CA GLY A 111 -9.53 18.42 16.16
C GLY A 111 -8.09 18.94 16.31
N PHE A 112 -7.78 20.00 15.57
CA PHE A 112 -6.44 20.56 15.52
C PHE A 112 -6.07 21.32 16.81
N ARG A 113 -4.85 21.11 17.31
CA ARG A 113 -4.31 21.75 18.51
C ARG A 113 -2.84 22.12 18.31
N LYS A 114 -2.35 23.03 19.13
CA LYS A 114 -0.92 23.34 19.22
C LYS A 114 -0.33 22.63 20.43
N PRO A 115 0.76 21.85 20.28
CA PRO A 115 1.46 21.27 21.41
C PRO A 115 2.11 22.35 22.28
N ASP A 116 2.06 22.18 23.60
CA ASP A 116 2.85 22.97 24.54
C ASP A 116 4.30 22.47 24.61
N SER A 117 4.46 21.15 24.42
CA SER A 117 5.76 20.49 24.35
C SER A 117 5.67 19.18 23.59
N VAL A 118 6.78 18.78 22.97
CA VAL A 118 6.97 17.44 22.40
C VAL A 118 8.23 16.85 23.00
N ALA A 119 8.13 15.64 23.54
CA ALA A 119 9.26 14.93 24.13
C ALA A 119 9.38 13.51 23.54
N PRO A 120 10.60 12.98 23.40
CA PRO A 120 10.80 11.56 23.11
C PRO A 120 10.07 10.68 24.13
N ALA A 121 9.61 9.52 23.68
CA ALA A 121 8.92 8.54 24.51
C ALA A 121 9.76 7.25 24.64
N PRO A 122 10.91 7.28 25.34
CA PRO A 122 11.87 6.17 25.37
C PRO A 122 11.36 4.90 26.07
N TRP A 123 10.27 4.98 26.84
CA TRP A 123 9.61 3.80 27.41
C TRP A 123 8.78 3.03 26.38
N ILE A 124 8.59 3.55 25.17
CA ILE A 124 7.96 2.81 24.07
C ILE A 124 9.05 1.93 23.44
N PRO A 125 8.86 0.59 23.39
CA PRO A 125 9.85 -0.30 22.82
C PRO A 125 10.23 0.06 21.38
N PRO A 126 11.49 -0.14 20.97
CA PRO A 126 11.89 -0.04 19.57
C PRO A 126 11.01 -0.90 18.66
N GLY A 127 10.68 -0.39 17.46
CA GLY A 127 9.78 -1.05 16.51
C GLY A 127 8.28 -0.77 16.73
N ARG A 128 7.95 0.21 17.57
CA ARG A 128 6.58 0.75 17.71
C ARG A 128 6.48 2.11 17.02
N LEU A 129 5.26 2.42 16.55
CA LEU A 129 4.95 3.57 15.70
C LEU A 129 5.02 4.93 16.40
N CYS A 130 4.93 4.96 17.73
CA CYS A 130 5.00 6.19 18.50
C CYS A 130 6.41 6.34 19.09
N ARG A 131 7.16 7.35 18.66
CA ARG A 131 8.50 7.65 19.21
C ARG A 131 8.52 8.87 20.12
N SER A 132 7.41 9.62 20.16
CA SER A 132 7.27 10.86 20.91
C SER A 132 5.88 10.99 21.52
N ALA A 133 5.75 11.90 22.49
CA ALA A 133 4.47 12.32 23.04
C ALA A 133 4.43 13.85 23.11
N ALA A 134 3.25 14.39 22.79
CA ALA A 134 2.93 15.80 22.93
C ALA A 134 2.19 16.05 24.25
N THR A 135 2.47 17.17 24.91
CA THR A 135 1.60 17.73 25.95
C THR A 135 0.76 18.82 25.30
N ILE A 136 -0.56 18.76 25.51
CA ILE A 136 -1.53 19.66 24.88
C ILE A 136 -2.50 20.15 25.94
N ASP A 137 -2.64 21.46 26.06
CA ASP A 137 -3.57 22.11 26.99
C ASP A 137 -5.00 21.57 26.86
N GLY A 138 -5.64 21.34 28.01
CA GLY A 138 -6.98 20.76 28.12
C GLY A 138 -7.11 19.27 27.75
N ILE A 139 -6.07 18.64 27.20
CA ILE A 139 -6.07 17.21 26.80
C ILE A 139 -5.07 16.41 27.65
N GLY A 140 -3.96 17.04 28.02
CA GLY A 140 -2.84 16.38 28.69
C GLY A 140 -1.90 15.74 27.68
N ARG A 141 -1.51 14.48 27.93
CA ARG A 141 -0.48 13.80 27.15
C ARG A 141 -1.09 12.99 26.00
N ALA A 142 -0.73 13.31 24.77
CA ALA A 142 -1.10 12.57 23.57
C ALA A 142 0.12 11.88 22.93
N PHE A 143 -0.04 10.64 22.47
CA PHE A 143 1.03 9.92 21.74
C PHE A 143 1.10 10.40 20.29
N LEU A 144 2.30 10.76 19.84
CA LEU A 144 2.51 11.37 18.51
C LEU A 144 2.89 10.29 17.48
N PHE A 145 2.06 10.16 16.45
CA PHE A 145 2.36 9.43 15.22
C PHE A 145 2.89 10.42 14.17
N GLY A 146 4.12 10.22 13.71
CA GLY A 146 4.72 11.03 12.64
C GLY A 146 5.58 10.18 11.72
N ALA A 147 6.19 10.83 10.73
CA ALA A 147 7.02 10.19 9.71
C ALA A 147 8.07 9.22 10.29
N ASP A 148 8.68 9.58 11.42
CA ASP A 148 9.74 8.80 12.07
C ASP A 148 9.28 7.46 12.67
N GLY A 149 7.97 7.21 12.78
CA GLY A 149 7.41 5.96 13.28
C GLY A 149 6.52 5.22 12.29
N ILE A 150 5.94 5.92 11.31
CA ILE A 150 5.08 5.32 10.27
C ILE A 150 5.88 4.51 9.26
N GLY A 151 7.17 4.78 9.09
CA GLY A 151 8.03 4.09 8.12
C GLY A 151 8.13 2.57 8.31
N ASP A 152 7.77 2.06 9.49
CA ASP A 152 7.75 0.62 9.79
C ASP A 152 6.43 -0.06 9.36
N VAL A 153 5.40 0.71 9.00
CA VAL A 153 4.13 0.18 8.49
C VAL A 153 4.24 0.00 6.99
N PRO A 154 3.88 -1.17 6.46
CA PRO A 154 3.75 -1.28 5.02
C PRO A 154 2.66 -0.32 4.56
N ALA A 155 3.02 0.63 3.71
CA ALA A 155 2.08 1.60 3.18
C ALA A 155 1.59 1.17 1.79
N ALA A 156 0.45 1.74 1.38
CA ALA A 156 0.04 1.69 -0.01
C ALA A 156 1.16 2.29 -0.84
N ALA A 157 1.75 1.52 -1.77
CA ALA A 157 2.84 2.01 -2.59
C ALA A 157 2.43 3.36 -3.21
N PRO A 158 3.30 4.39 -3.17
CA PRO A 158 3.00 5.63 -3.87
C PRO A 158 2.76 5.25 -5.34
N VAL A 159 1.73 5.85 -5.95
CA VAL A 159 1.63 5.84 -7.41
C VAL A 159 2.95 6.45 -7.88
N ALA A 160 3.83 5.61 -8.43
CA ALA A 160 5.08 6.09 -8.97
C ALA A 160 4.70 7.24 -9.91
N ALA A 161 5.21 8.44 -9.63
CA ALA A 161 5.20 9.52 -10.61
C ALA A 161 5.66 8.88 -11.91
N GLN A 162 4.77 8.89 -12.91
CA GLN A 162 4.88 8.15 -14.15
C GLN A 162 6.35 8.16 -14.59
N VAL A 163 7.06 7.05 -14.42
CA VAL A 163 8.30 6.87 -15.18
C VAL A 163 7.79 6.91 -16.62
N PRO A 164 8.26 7.84 -17.46
CA PRO A 164 7.83 7.89 -18.83
C PRO A 164 8.12 6.52 -19.42
N VAL A 165 7.06 5.73 -19.61
CA VAL A 165 7.14 4.55 -20.46
C VAL A 165 7.59 5.13 -21.80
N PRO A 166 8.77 4.77 -22.33
CA PRO A 166 9.15 5.25 -23.65
C PRO A 166 7.99 4.90 -24.57
N ALA A 167 7.45 5.94 -25.23
CA ALA A 167 6.26 5.83 -26.05
C ALA A 167 6.37 4.58 -26.93
N GLN A 168 5.51 3.60 -26.68
CA GLN A 168 5.38 2.47 -27.57
C GLN A 168 4.89 3.05 -28.89
N SER A 169 5.78 3.03 -29.89
CA SER A 169 5.46 3.35 -31.27
C SER A 169 4.18 2.62 -31.69
N PRO A 170 3.34 3.26 -32.52
CA PRO A 170 2.04 2.73 -32.88
C PRO A 170 2.17 1.35 -33.53
N ALA A 171 1.12 0.55 -33.34
CA ALA A 171 0.90 -0.74 -33.97
C ALA A 171 1.37 -0.74 -35.44
N GLY A 172 2.44 -1.47 -35.72
CA GLY A 172 3.06 -1.50 -37.05
C GLY A 172 4.57 -1.73 -37.07
N ALA A 173 5.25 -1.78 -35.92
CA ALA A 173 6.67 -2.13 -35.87
C ALA A 173 6.85 -3.66 -36.04
N VAL A 174 7.35 -4.04 -37.20
CA VAL A 174 7.92 -5.37 -37.48
C VAL A 174 8.86 -5.76 -36.34
N ALA A 175 8.66 -6.96 -35.79
CA ALA A 175 9.47 -7.51 -34.72
C ALA A 175 10.97 -7.35 -35.01
N THR A 176 11.66 -6.57 -34.19
CA THR A 176 13.12 -6.51 -34.21
C THR A 176 13.66 -7.91 -33.86
N PRO A 177 14.70 -8.44 -34.52
CA PRO A 177 15.26 -9.78 -34.25
C PRO A 177 15.84 -9.99 -32.83
N ALA A 178 15.63 -9.05 -31.91
CA ALA A 178 16.05 -9.12 -30.51
C ALA A 178 15.08 -9.90 -29.59
N ASP A 179 13.85 -10.19 -30.05
CA ASP A 179 12.86 -10.98 -29.29
C ASP A 179 12.96 -12.50 -29.50
N ALA A 180 13.91 -12.95 -30.33
CA ALA A 180 14.19 -14.36 -30.54
C ALA A 180 14.88 -14.96 -29.31
N GLY A 181 14.09 -15.52 -28.39
CA GLY A 181 14.58 -16.32 -27.28
C GLY A 181 14.62 -15.62 -25.92
N ALA A 182 13.86 -14.53 -25.74
CA ALA A 182 13.66 -13.96 -24.42
C ALA A 182 13.08 -15.01 -23.46
N MET A 183 13.63 -15.08 -22.24
CA MET A 183 13.16 -16.02 -21.23
C MET A 183 11.83 -15.54 -20.66
N HIS A 184 10.88 -16.45 -20.59
CA HIS A 184 9.56 -16.22 -20.03
C HIS A 184 9.33 -17.18 -18.86
N LEU A 185 8.70 -16.70 -17.78
CA LEU A 185 8.14 -17.56 -16.76
C LEU A 185 6.83 -18.15 -17.29
N VAL A 186 6.73 -19.48 -17.30
CA VAL A 186 5.53 -20.19 -17.76
C VAL A 186 4.70 -20.60 -16.54
N PHE A 187 3.38 -20.52 -16.67
CA PHE A 187 2.44 -20.92 -15.62
C PHE A 187 1.09 -21.27 -16.24
N THR A 188 0.20 -21.87 -15.45
CA THR A 188 -1.15 -22.22 -15.88
C THR A 188 -2.22 -21.42 -15.12
N ILE A 189 -3.27 -21.02 -15.83
CA ILE A 189 -4.47 -20.38 -15.29
C ILE A 189 -5.69 -21.04 -15.93
N GLY A 190 -6.61 -21.58 -15.12
CA GLY A 190 -7.73 -22.37 -15.60
C GLY A 190 -7.28 -23.56 -16.46
N GLY A 191 -6.10 -24.13 -16.17
CA GLY A 191 -5.49 -25.20 -16.95
C GLY A 191 -4.89 -24.80 -18.31
N ARG A 192 -4.88 -23.51 -18.68
CA ARG A 192 -4.28 -23.00 -19.92
C ARG A 192 -2.88 -22.44 -19.69
N LEU A 193 -1.98 -22.64 -20.65
CA LEU A 193 -0.60 -22.14 -20.60
C LEU A 193 -0.53 -20.64 -20.85
N HIS A 194 0.08 -19.94 -19.91
CA HIS A 194 0.39 -18.53 -19.99
C HIS A 194 1.89 -18.33 -19.78
N ALA A 195 2.40 -17.20 -20.23
CA ALA A 195 3.78 -16.82 -20.00
C ALA A 195 3.92 -15.32 -19.81
N ALA A 196 4.79 -14.92 -18.88
CA ALA A 196 5.20 -13.53 -18.70
C ALA A 196 6.69 -13.41 -18.97
N ALA A 197 7.12 -12.33 -19.64
CA ALA A 197 8.54 -12.06 -19.82
C ALA A 197 9.23 -11.99 -18.46
N TYR A 198 10.36 -12.68 -18.29
CA TYR A 198 11.01 -12.80 -16.98
C TYR A 198 11.41 -11.44 -16.40
N GLY A 199 11.74 -10.46 -17.25
CA GLY A 199 12.03 -9.08 -16.84
C GLY A 199 10.83 -8.31 -16.26
N GLU A 200 9.59 -8.74 -16.53
CA GLU A 200 8.38 -8.14 -15.95
C GLU A 200 7.97 -8.78 -14.62
N VAL A 201 8.47 -9.99 -14.34
CA VAL A 201 8.19 -10.73 -13.10
C VAL A 201 9.04 -10.15 -11.97
N ARG A 202 8.38 -9.49 -11.01
CA ARG A 202 9.03 -8.96 -9.80
C ARG A 202 9.30 -10.04 -8.78
N ARG A 203 8.36 -10.97 -8.62
CA ARG A 203 8.43 -12.01 -7.61
C ARG A 203 7.53 -13.19 -7.93
N ILE A 204 7.94 -14.35 -7.46
CA ILE A 204 7.12 -15.56 -7.45
C ILE A 204 6.81 -15.87 -5.98
N LEU A 205 5.53 -16.06 -5.69
CA LEU A 205 5.02 -16.31 -4.36
C LEU A 205 4.44 -17.71 -4.34
N HIS A 206 5.06 -18.61 -3.59
CA HIS A 206 4.53 -19.96 -3.40
C HIS A 206 3.70 -20.04 -2.14
N ARG A 207 2.55 -20.69 -2.24
CA ARG A 207 1.70 -21.07 -1.10
C ARG A 207 1.41 -19.90 -0.16
N GLN A 208 1.15 -18.72 -0.71
CA GLN A 208 0.81 -17.54 0.07
C GLN A 208 -0.69 -17.48 0.34
N ARG A 209 -1.05 -16.93 1.49
CA ARG A 209 -2.44 -16.64 1.81
C ARG A 209 -2.87 -15.37 1.08
N SER A 210 -3.99 -15.43 0.38
CA SER A 210 -4.71 -14.24 -0.05
C SER A 210 -5.81 -13.90 0.94
N PHE A 211 -6.22 -12.65 0.95
CA PHE A 211 -7.29 -12.13 1.79
C PHE A 211 -8.24 -11.29 0.98
N ARG A 212 -9.50 -11.21 1.42
CA ARG A 212 -10.53 -10.40 0.74
C ARG A 212 -10.27 -8.92 0.95
N ILE A 213 -10.60 -8.18 -0.09
CA ILE A 213 -10.56 -6.73 -0.12
C ILE A 213 -11.96 -6.18 0.15
N PRO A 214 -12.10 -5.19 1.05
CA PRO A 214 -13.38 -4.55 1.31
C PRO A 214 -13.83 -3.73 0.12
N GLY A 215 -15.06 -3.97 -0.32
CA GLY A 215 -15.59 -3.36 -1.53
C GLY A 215 -14.86 -3.79 -2.81
N GLY A 216 -13.98 -4.81 -2.74
CA GLY A 216 -13.32 -5.35 -3.90
C GLY A 216 -14.33 -5.87 -4.91
N THR A 217 -14.16 -5.51 -6.18
CA THR A 217 -14.99 -5.98 -7.29
C THR A 217 -14.22 -7.00 -8.11
N ALA A 218 -14.94 -7.91 -8.76
CA ALA A 218 -14.27 -8.88 -9.63
C ALA A 218 -13.61 -8.12 -10.80
N PRO A 219 -12.43 -8.55 -11.27
CA PRO A 219 -11.66 -9.72 -10.83
C PRO A 219 -10.59 -9.42 -9.74
N VAL A 220 -10.64 -8.25 -9.08
CA VAL A 220 -9.71 -7.80 -8.02
C VAL A 220 -10.42 -7.71 -6.67
N ARG A 221 -10.77 -8.89 -6.12
CA ARG A 221 -11.46 -9.00 -4.82
C ARG A 221 -10.55 -9.41 -3.68
N HIS A 222 -9.29 -9.71 -3.99
CA HIS A 222 -8.35 -10.24 -3.03
C HIS A 222 -7.01 -9.51 -3.13
N ALA A 223 -6.23 -9.57 -2.07
CA ALA A 223 -4.84 -9.11 -2.04
C ALA A 223 -3.94 -10.16 -1.39
N VAL A 224 -2.63 -9.98 -1.54
CA VAL A 224 -1.57 -10.79 -0.94
C VAL A 224 -0.48 -9.88 -0.39
N GLU A 225 0.13 -10.29 0.72
CA GLU A 225 1.28 -9.57 1.29
C GLU A 225 2.57 -9.91 0.52
N VAL A 226 3.35 -8.87 0.19
CA VAL A 226 4.62 -8.98 -0.52
C VAL A 226 5.66 -8.05 0.09
N THR A 227 6.49 -8.58 0.99
CA THR A 227 7.57 -7.83 1.67
C THR A 227 7.02 -6.59 2.40
N GLY A 228 6.03 -6.82 3.26
CA GLY A 228 5.20 -5.84 3.92
C GLY A 228 4.03 -5.37 3.06
N ALA A 229 4.22 -5.12 1.76
CA ALA A 229 3.23 -4.40 0.96
C ALA A 229 1.97 -5.23 0.66
N VAL A 230 0.80 -4.58 0.69
CA VAL A 230 -0.46 -5.15 0.21
C VAL A 230 -0.51 -5.04 -1.31
N VAL A 231 -0.50 -6.18 -2.00
CA VAL A 231 -0.52 -6.25 -3.46
C VAL A 231 -1.86 -6.80 -3.92
N PRO A 232 -2.61 -6.10 -4.80
CA PRO A 232 -3.87 -6.59 -5.32
C PRO A 232 -3.67 -7.89 -6.10
N VAL A 233 -4.59 -8.83 -5.92
CA VAL A 233 -4.62 -10.13 -6.59
C VAL A 233 -5.65 -10.08 -7.71
N LEU A 234 -5.20 -10.45 -8.91
CA LEU A 234 -6.02 -10.72 -10.06
C LEU A 234 -6.32 -12.23 -10.13
N ASP A 235 -7.58 -12.61 -9.99
CA ASP A 235 -8.03 -13.99 -10.17
C ASP A 235 -8.93 -14.14 -11.40
N LEU A 236 -8.30 -14.44 -12.55
CA LEU A 236 -8.99 -14.59 -13.83
C LEU A 236 -9.96 -15.79 -13.88
N THR A 237 -9.88 -16.72 -12.92
CA THR A 237 -10.73 -17.92 -12.90
C THR A 237 -11.91 -17.80 -11.94
N GLY A 238 -11.97 -16.73 -11.13
CA GLY A 238 -12.91 -16.58 -10.02
C GLY A 238 -12.90 -17.76 -9.06
N ALA A 239 -11.78 -18.49 -8.93
CA ALA A 239 -11.74 -19.64 -8.04
C ALA A 239 -11.67 -19.19 -6.58
N LEU A 240 -11.02 -18.07 -6.27
CA LEU A 240 -11.06 -17.48 -4.93
C LEU A 240 -12.49 -17.12 -4.54
N ASP A 241 -13.25 -16.50 -5.45
CA ASP A 241 -14.67 -16.18 -5.24
C ASP A 241 -15.53 -17.42 -4.99
N ARG A 242 -15.41 -18.44 -5.86
CA ARG A 242 -16.14 -19.71 -5.68
C ARG A 242 -15.79 -20.38 -4.38
N ALA A 243 -14.52 -20.35 -4.02
CA ALA A 243 -14.05 -20.97 -2.82
C ALA A 243 -14.63 -20.22 -1.60
N ASP A 244 -14.62 -18.89 -1.59
CA ASP A 244 -15.24 -18.13 -0.50
C ASP A 244 -16.76 -18.34 -0.39
N ALA A 245 -17.46 -18.43 -1.53
CA ALA A 245 -18.89 -18.76 -1.57
C ALA A 245 -19.18 -20.16 -0.99
N ALA A 246 -18.24 -21.10 -1.14
CA ALA A 246 -18.29 -22.43 -0.52
C ALA A 246 -17.95 -22.41 0.98
N GLY A 247 -17.73 -21.24 1.59
CA GLY A 247 -17.50 -21.09 3.01
C GLY A 247 -16.23 -21.77 3.54
N SER A 248 -15.29 -22.20 2.67
CA SER A 248 -14.05 -22.77 3.18
C SER A 248 -13.13 -21.66 3.67
N THR A 249 -13.24 -21.35 4.95
CA THR A 249 -12.39 -20.45 5.75
C THR A 249 -10.99 -21.00 6.04
N GLY A 250 -10.59 -22.09 5.37
CA GLY A 250 -9.28 -22.71 5.55
C GLY A 250 -8.13 -21.84 5.07
N ASP A 251 -6.93 -22.10 5.61
CA ASP A 251 -5.62 -21.58 5.18
C ASP A 251 -5.39 -21.86 3.68
N ARG A 252 -5.97 -21.03 2.81
CA ARG A 252 -5.87 -21.18 1.36
C ARG A 252 -4.60 -20.55 0.87
N ARG A 253 -3.63 -21.43 0.69
CA ARG A 253 -2.33 -21.11 0.13
C ARG A 253 -2.39 -21.25 -1.39
N CYS A 254 -2.19 -20.15 -2.09
CA CYS A 254 -2.16 -20.08 -3.54
C CYS A 254 -0.76 -19.68 -4.02
N ASP A 255 -0.50 -19.97 -5.29
CA ASP A 255 0.69 -19.49 -5.96
C ASP A 255 0.36 -18.21 -6.73
N PHE A 256 1.27 -17.25 -6.71
CA PHE A 256 1.13 -15.97 -7.41
C PHE A 256 2.38 -15.62 -8.19
N VAL A 257 2.17 -14.99 -9.35
CA VAL A 257 3.21 -14.32 -10.12
C VAL A 257 2.99 -12.81 -9.99
N VAL A 258 3.94 -12.12 -9.37
CA VAL A 258 3.86 -10.66 -9.18
C VAL A 258 4.49 -9.97 -10.38
N LEU A 259 3.67 -9.22 -11.11
CA LEU A 259 4.06 -8.50 -12.33
C LEU A 259 4.23 -7.01 -12.05
N SER A 260 5.14 -6.37 -12.79
CA SER A 260 5.25 -4.92 -12.83
C SER A 260 4.11 -4.32 -13.66
N CYS A 261 3.39 -3.34 -13.12
CA CYS A 261 2.37 -2.56 -13.83
C CYS A 261 2.55 -1.06 -13.54
N ALA A 262 2.02 -0.21 -14.43
CA ALA A 262 2.04 1.25 -14.28
C ALA A 262 1.35 1.74 -12.98
N ALA A 263 0.33 1.02 -12.51
CA ALA A 263 -0.36 1.34 -11.25
C ALA A 263 0.33 0.78 -9.99
N GLY A 264 1.44 0.07 -10.14
CA GLY A 264 2.11 -0.65 -9.06
C GLY A 264 2.21 -2.16 -9.32
N PRO A 265 2.74 -2.94 -8.37
CA PRO A 265 2.77 -4.40 -8.51
C PRO A 265 1.36 -4.98 -8.54
N LEU A 266 1.16 -6.01 -9.37
CA LEU A 266 -0.08 -6.78 -9.45
C LEU A 266 0.24 -8.26 -9.29
N ALA A 267 -0.43 -8.94 -8.36
CA ALA A 267 -0.26 -10.38 -8.15
C ALA A 267 -1.26 -11.14 -9.01
N LEU A 268 -0.80 -11.95 -9.96
CA LEU A 268 -1.65 -12.83 -10.74
C LEU A 268 -1.73 -14.19 -10.04
N ARG A 269 -2.94 -14.63 -9.66
CA ARG A 269 -3.14 -15.98 -9.15
C ARG A 269 -2.96 -16.99 -10.28
N VAL A 270 -2.19 -18.04 -10.00
CA VAL A 270 -1.93 -19.13 -10.96
C VAL A 270 -2.25 -20.48 -10.34
N ASP A 271 -2.57 -21.46 -11.18
CA ASP A 271 -2.80 -22.84 -10.74
C ASP A 271 -1.47 -23.55 -10.48
N ARG A 272 -0.48 -23.30 -11.34
CA ARG A 272 0.84 -23.93 -11.31
C ARG A 272 1.87 -23.05 -11.98
N ILE A 273 3.07 -23.00 -11.40
CA ILE A 273 4.24 -22.38 -12.00
C ILE A 273 5.09 -23.48 -12.63
N GLU A 274 5.46 -23.28 -13.88
CA GLU A 274 6.25 -24.20 -14.69
C GLU A 274 7.68 -23.66 -14.85
N ARG A 275 8.54 -24.47 -15.47
CA ARG A 275 9.91 -24.04 -15.79
C ARG A 275 9.90 -22.85 -16.75
N PRO A 276 10.81 -21.86 -16.57
CA PRO A 276 11.00 -20.81 -17.56
C PRO A 276 11.40 -21.36 -18.92
N LEU A 277 10.91 -20.75 -20.00
CA LEU A 277 11.20 -21.14 -21.37
C LEU A 277 11.57 -19.92 -22.20
N ALA A 278 12.52 -20.10 -23.12
CA ALA A 278 12.71 -19.19 -24.23
C ALA A 278 11.51 -19.35 -25.16
N LEU A 279 10.73 -18.29 -25.32
CA LEU A 279 9.54 -18.25 -26.18
C LEU A 279 9.74 -17.17 -27.24
N VAL A 280 9.24 -17.43 -28.44
CA VAL A 280 9.22 -16.47 -29.54
C VAL A 280 7.77 -16.15 -29.81
N ARG A 281 7.44 -14.86 -29.81
CA ARG A 281 6.11 -14.39 -30.15
C ARG A 281 5.77 -14.83 -31.57
N ASP A 282 4.59 -15.40 -31.74
CA ASP A 282 4.10 -15.77 -33.06
C ASP A 282 3.61 -14.51 -33.78
N ALA A 283 4.36 -14.10 -34.80
CA ALA A 283 4.03 -12.93 -35.62
C ALA A 283 2.97 -13.24 -36.69
N THR A 284 2.66 -14.51 -36.93
CA THR A 284 1.64 -14.94 -37.90
C THR A 284 0.23 -14.91 -37.31
N GLU A 285 0.14 -14.70 -36.00
CA GLU A 285 -1.15 -14.53 -35.37
C GLU A 285 -1.79 -13.19 -35.71
N PRO A 286 -3.06 -13.23 -36.08
CA PRO A 286 -3.76 -12.02 -36.43
C PRO A 286 -4.08 -11.25 -35.14
N GLY A 287 -3.91 -9.93 -35.17
CA GLY A 287 -4.12 -9.02 -34.02
C GLY A 287 -5.55 -8.98 -33.45
N TRP A 288 -6.41 -9.95 -33.76
CA TRP A 288 -7.77 -10.14 -33.27
C TRP A 288 -7.90 -11.27 -32.25
N PHE A 289 -6.86 -11.67 -31.53
CA PHE A 289 -7.03 -12.46 -30.30
C PHE A 289 -7.09 -11.56 -29.04
N PRO A 290 -8.02 -10.58 -28.90
CA PRO A 290 -8.16 -9.82 -27.66
C PRO A 290 -8.92 -10.71 -26.68
N SER A 291 -8.21 -11.67 -26.09
CA SER A 291 -8.63 -12.19 -24.80
C SER A 291 -8.16 -11.20 -23.75
N PRO A 292 -9.04 -10.78 -22.81
CA PRO A 292 -8.64 -9.92 -21.71
C PRO A 292 -7.39 -10.48 -21.01
N GLY A 293 -6.39 -9.63 -20.83
CA GLY A 293 -5.11 -9.88 -20.19
C GLY A 293 -4.00 -10.30 -21.14
N ILE A 294 -4.29 -10.62 -22.41
CA ILE A 294 -3.33 -11.24 -23.33
C ILE A 294 -2.66 -10.20 -24.23
N ALA A 295 -1.33 -10.14 -24.17
CA ALA A 295 -0.49 -9.27 -24.98
C ALA A 295 -0.08 -9.88 -26.33
N GLY A 296 -0.21 -11.20 -26.48
CA GLY A 296 0.07 -11.96 -27.69
C GLY A 296 0.11 -13.46 -27.42
N ILE A 297 0.52 -14.24 -28.41
CA ILE A 297 0.73 -15.69 -28.25
C ILE A 297 2.16 -16.01 -28.70
N ALA A 298 2.76 -16.98 -28.03
CA ALA A 298 4.00 -17.60 -28.44
C ALA A 298 3.77 -19.08 -28.72
N ARG A 299 4.53 -19.65 -29.65
CA ARG A 299 4.50 -21.07 -29.97
C ARG A 299 5.83 -21.73 -29.70
N ARG A 300 5.79 -22.91 -29.09
CA ARG A 300 6.96 -23.77 -28.91
C ARG A 300 6.52 -25.22 -28.78
N ASP A 301 7.19 -26.12 -29.50
CA ASP A 301 6.97 -27.57 -29.43
C ASP A 301 5.48 -27.96 -29.59
N ASP A 302 4.80 -27.37 -30.58
CA ASP A 302 3.36 -27.56 -30.87
C ASP A 302 2.41 -27.16 -29.73
N ARG A 303 2.85 -26.22 -28.89
CA ARG A 303 2.04 -25.64 -27.81
C ARG A 303 1.94 -24.13 -27.95
N ASP A 304 0.75 -23.63 -27.71
CA ASP A 304 0.45 -22.21 -27.63
C ASP A 304 0.57 -21.71 -26.19
N TYR A 305 1.19 -20.54 -26.02
CA TYR A 305 1.39 -19.85 -24.75
C TYR A 305 0.79 -18.46 -24.85
N ALA A 306 -0.21 -18.17 -24.02
CA ALA A 306 -0.78 -16.84 -23.95
C ALA A 306 0.18 -15.90 -23.20
N LEU A 307 0.75 -14.93 -23.91
CA LEU A 307 1.66 -13.95 -23.33
C LEU A 307 0.87 -12.92 -22.54
N VAL A 308 1.25 -12.71 -21.29
CA VAL A 308 0.63 -11.72 -20.40
C VAL A 308 1.67 -10.70 -19.94
N THR A 309 1.22 -9.46 -19.79
CA THR A 309 2.01 -8.36 -19.23
C THR A 309 1.22 -7.68 -18.13
N GLY A 310 1.88 -7.03 -17.18
CA GLY A 310 1.16 -6.23 -16.18
C GLY A 310 0.34 -5.11 -16.83
N ALA A 311 0.81 -4.56 -17.94
CA ALA A 311 0.12 -3.52 -18.70
C ALA A 311 -1.16 -4.02 -19.41
N SER A 312 -1.13 -5.21 -20.03
CA SER A 312 -2.31 -5.79 -20.68
C SER A 312 -3.39 -6.12 -19.64
N LEU A 313 -3.00 -6.76 -18.53
CA LEU A 313 -3.92 -7.10 -17.44
C LEU A 313 -4.56 -5.85 -16.83
N TRP A 314 -3.77 -4.79 -16.62
CA TRP A 314 -4.28 -3.54 -16.06
C TRP A 314 -5.21 -2.78 -16.99
N ARG A 315 -4.92 -2.76 -18.29
CA ARG A 315 -5.79 -2.13 -19.29
C ARG A 315 -7.18 -2.74 -19.25
N ASP A 316 -7.25 -4.07 -19.29
CA ASP A 316 -8.53 -4.76 -19.33
C ASP A 316 -9.30 -4.67 -18.00
N LEU A 317 -8.59 -4.51 -16.88
CA LEU A 317 -9.20 -4.16 -15.60
C LEU A 317 -9.92 -2.80 -15.65
N LEU A 318 -9.28 -1.79 -16.24
CA LEU A 318 -9.88 -0.46 -16.38
C LEU A 318 -11.05 -0.47 -17.37
N ASP A 319 -10.88 -1.13 -18.52
CA ASP A 319 -11.91 -1.16 -19.57
C ASP A 319 -13.14 -1.97 -19.13
N GLY A 320 -12.95 -3.02 -18.33
CA GLY A 320 -14.05 -3.79 -17.73
C GLY A 320 -14.92 -2.97 -16.79
N THR A 321 -14.35 -2.00 -16.05
CA THR A 321 -15.12 -1.12 -15.15
C THR A 321 -15.96 -0.07 -15.88
N ALA A 322 -15.58 0.33 -17.11
CA ALA A 322 -16.34 1.30 -17.90
C ALA A 322 -17.62 0.73 -18.50
N ALA A 323 -17.69 -0.59 -18.71
CA ALA A 323 -18.85 -1.27 -19.29
C ALA A 323 -20.01 -1.51 -18.30
N GLU A 324 -19.76 -1.39 -16.99
CA GLU A 324 -20.75 -1.65 -15.93
C GLU A 324 -21.40 -0.38 -15.33
N ALA A 325 -21.24 0.80 -15.94
CA ALA A 325 -21.98 1.98 -15.52
C ALA A 325 -23.49 1.81 -15.85
N PRO A 326 -24.40 1.76 -14.86
CA PRO A 326 -25.83 1.70 -15.15
C PRO A 326 -26.24 3.02 -15.82
N ALA A 327 -26.94 2.92 -16.95
CA ALA A 327 -27.68 4.05 -17.51
C ALA A 327 -28.62 4.56 -16.40
N ARG A 328 -28.34 5.78 -15.93
CA ARG A 328 -29.22 6.51 -15.03
C ARG A 328 -30.51 6.91 -15.73
#